data_AF-F7NPR6-F1
#
_entry.id   AF-F7NPR6-F1
#
_cell.length_a   1.000
_cell.length_b   1.000
_cell.length_c   1.000
_cell.angle_alpha   90.00
_cell.angle_beta   90.00
_cell.angle_gamma   90.00
#
_symmetry.space_group_name_H-M   'P 1'
#
loop_
_entity.id
_entity.type
_entity.pdbx_description
1 polymer ?
#
loop_
_entity_poly.entity_id
_entity_poly.type
_entity_poly.pdbx_seq_one_letter_code
_entity_poly.pdbx_strand_id
1 'polypeptide(L)'
;MQLRNYMEDLVWQRLDELLEANPKFCQCEQCRYDVASLALNSLPPQYVVTNQGEAYAKVKSLEQQFTVDVIAAIVNGIKIVSAKPHHGKA
;
A
#
# COMPACT_ATOMS: atom_id res chain seq x y z
N MET A 1 0.34 -9.09 21.43
CA MET A 1 0.37 -10.03 20.28
C MET A 1 -0.82 -9.76 19.39
N GLN A 2 -0.58 -9.26 18.18
CA GLN A 2 -1.61 -9.04 17.17
C GLN A 2 -1.15 -9.70 15.85
N LEU A 3 -2.05 -10.42 15.19
CA LEU A 3 -1.84 -10.95 13.84
C LEU A 3 -2.17 -9.84 12.83
N ARG A 4 -1.24 -9.54 11.92
CA ARG A 4 -1.45 -8.52 10.89
C ARG A 4 -0.69 -8.85 9.62
N ASN A 5 -1.23 -8.47 8.45
CA ASN A 5 -0.51 -8.49 7.19
C ASN A 5 0.40 -7.26 7.11
N TYR A 6 1.71 -7.49 7.15
CA TYR A 6 2.70 -6.42 7.10
C TYR A 6 2.69 -5.63 5.78
N MET A 7 2.21 -6.25 4.69
CA MET A 7 2.10 -5.57 3.40
C MET A 7 1.14 -4.38 3.46
N GLU A 8 0.16 -4.38 4.39
CA GLU A 8 -0.74 -3.24 4.59
C GLU A 8 0.02 -1.99 5.01
N ASP A 9 0.89 -2.10 6.02
CA ASP A 9 1.68 -0.97 6.52
C ASP A 9 2.60 -0.43 5.42
N LEU A 10 3.24 -1.33 4.67
CA LEU A 10 4.11 -0.95 3.55
C LEU A 10 3.38 -0.24 2.43
N VAL A 11 2.22 -0.77 2.04
CA VAL A 11 1.42 -0.16 0.98
C VAL A 11 0.99 1.23 1.39
N TRP A 12 0.52 1.42 2.64
CA TRP A 12 0.11 2.74 3.12
C TRP A 12 1.27 3.74 3.15
N GLN A 13 2.42 3.35 3.71
CA GLN A 13 3.58 4.23 3.78
C GLN A 13 4.05 4.67 2.39
N ARG A 14 4.15 3.72 1.44
CA ARG A 14 4.60 4.03 0.07
C ARG A 14 3.54 4.74 -0.76
N LEU A 15 2.25 4.49 -0.50
CA LEU A 15 1.17 5.18 -1.17
C LEU A 15 1.23 6.67 -0.86
N ASP A 16 1.41 7.05 0.41
CA ASP A 16 1.48 8.44 0.81
C ASP A 16 2.66 9.17 0.14
N GLU A 17 3.86 8.57 0.14
CA GLU A 17 5.04 9.09 -0.56
C GLU A 17 4.77 9.30 -2.07
N LEU A 18 4.09 8.35 -2.73
CA LEU A 18 3.78 8.44 -4.16
C LEU A 18 2.68 9.44 -4.48
N LEU A 19 1.72 9.64 -3.59
CA LEU A 19 0.65 10.62 -3.77
C LEU A 19 1.15 12.04 -3.56
N GLU A 20 2.06 12.27 -2.63
CA GLU A 20 2.77 13.54 -2.48
C GLU A 20 3.53 13.91 -3.75
N ALA A 21 4.19 12.94 -4.39
CA ALA A 21 4.88 13.13 -5.66
C ALA A 21 3.93 13.29 -6.87
N ASN A 22 2.65 12.93 -6.74
CA ASN A 22 1.67 12.98 -7.83
C ASN A 22 0.38 13.74 -7.43
N PRO A 23 0.44 15.07 -7.26
CA PRO A 23 -0.69 15.89 -6.80
C PRO A 23 -1.86 15.96 -7.78
N LYS A 24 -1.71 15.46 -9.02
CA LYS A 24 -2.79 15.41 -10.01
C LYS A 24 -3.77 14.27 -9.78
N PHE A 25 -3.40 13.25 -9.02
CA PHE A 25 -4.28 12.13 -8.68
C PHE A 25 -5.29 12.54 -7.61
N CYS A 26 -6.52 12.00 -7.67
CA CYS A 26 -7.50 12.26 -6.62
C CYS A 26 -7.10 11.55 -5.31
N GLN A 27 -6.87 12.32 -4.25
CA GLN A 27 -6.44 11.80 -2.96
C GLN A 27 -7.59 11.59 -1.95
N CYS A 28 -8.85 11.54 -2.42
CA CYS A 28 -9.96 11.22 -1.53
C CYS A 28 -9.83 9.82 -0.93
N GLU A 29 -10.44 9.58 0.23
CA GLU A 29 -10.33 8.29 0.92
C GLU A 29 -10.71 7.12 0.01
N GLN A 30 -11.81 7.23 -0.74
CA GLN A 30 -12.26 6.15 -1.63
C GLN A 30 -11.19 5.78 -2.67
N CYS A 31 -10.59 6.76 -3.34
CA CYS A 31 -9.52 6.50 -4.31
C CYS A 31 -8.27 5.91 -3.64
N ARG A 32 -7.92 6.35 -2.44
CA ARG A 32 -6.78 5.79 -1.68
C ARG A 32 -7.02 4.32 -1.32
N TYR A 33 -8.21 4.00 -0.80
CA TYR A 33 -8.60 2.62 -0.48
C TYR A 33 -8.70 1.73 -1.73
N ASP A 34 -9.19 2.26 -2.86
CA ASP A 34 -9.21 1.52 -4.13
C ASP A 34 -7.80 1.17 -4.60
N VAL A 35 -6.86 2.14 -4.56
CA VAL A 35 -5.46 1.88 -4.91
C VAL A 35 -4.82 0.87 -3.97
N ALA A 36 -5.00 1.05 -2.64
CA ALA A 36 -4.44 0.15 -1.64
C ALA A 36 -4.97 -1.27 -1.79
N SER A 37 -6.28 -1.45 -2.02
CA SER A 37 -6.90 -2.76 -2.21
C SER A 37 -6.42 -3.46 -3.48
N LEU A 38 -6.31 -2.75 -4.61
CA LEU A 38 -5.74 -3.28 -5.83
C LEU A 38 -4.28 -3.72 -5.64
N ALA A 39 -3.49 -2.89 -4.95
CA ALA A 39 -2.10 -3.21 -4.67
C ALA A 39 -1.99 -4.46 -3.77
N LEU A 40 -2.70 -4.50 -2.65
CA LEU A 40 -2.66 -5.62 -1.70
C LEU A 40 -3.15 -6.93 -2.31
N ASN A 41 -4.18 -6.90 -3.17
CA ASN A 41 -4.67 -8.08 -3.87
C ASN A 41 -3.67 -8.65 -4.89
N SER A 42 -2.71 -7.83 -5.35
CA SER A 42 -1.66 -8.24 -6.30
C SER A 42 -0.36 -8.71 -5.63
N LEU A 43 -0.22 -8.48 -4.32
CA LEU A 43 1.00 -8.77 -3.56
C LEU A 43 0.82 -10.03 -2.70
N PRO A 44 1.88 -10.84 -2.49
CA PRO A 44 1.81 -11.97 -1.59
C PRO A 44 1.60 -11.45 -0.14
N PRO A 45 0.58 -11.93 0.59
CA PRO A 45 0.35 -11.47 1.96
C PRO A 45 1.48 -11.94 2.88
N GLN A 46 1.91 -11.08 3.81
CA GLN A 46 2.96 -11.36 4.78
C GLN A 46 2.42 -11.21 6.20
N TYR A 47 1.79 -12.27 6.70
CA TYR A 47 1.23 -12.27 8.05
C TYR A 47 2.30 -12.49 9.11
N VAL A 48 2.34 -11.59 10.08
CA VAL A 48 3.26 -11.67 11.23
C VAL A 48 2.48 -11.49 12.53
N VAL A 49 2.94 -12.16 13.58
CA VAL A 49 2.45 -11.96 14.95
C VAL A 49 3.47 -11.11 15.67
N THR A 50 3.09 -9.89 16.03
CA THR A 50 4.05 -8.92 16.59
C THR A 50 3.89 -8.76 18.10
N ASN A 51 5.03 -8.76 18.79
CA ASN A 51 5.25 -8.06 20.06
C ASN A 51 6.17 -6.89 19.72
N GLN A 52 5.94 -5.69 20.26
CA GLN A 52 6.40 -4.40 19.74
C GLN A 52 7.90 -4.28 19.34
N GLY A 53 8.81 -5.15 19.80
CA GLY A 53 10.26 -5.10 19.51
C GLY A 53 10.80 -6.07 18.44
N GLU A 54 10.50 -7.37 18.50
CA GLU A 54 11.11 -8.38 17.60
C GLU A 54 10.58 -8.33 16.16
N ALA A 55 9.39 -7.79 15.97
CA ALA A 55 8.79 -7.62 14.65
C ALA A 55 9.60 -6.68 13.76
N TYR A 56 10.21 -5.63 14.33
CA TYR A 56 10.82 -4.53 13.56
C TYR A 56 12.04 -4.96 12.74
N ALA A 57 12.87 -5.87 13.27
CA ALA A 57 14.04 -6.37 12.54
C ALA A 57 13.65 -7.25 11.34
N LYS A 58 12.64 -8.10 11.51
CA LYS A 58 12.11 -8.95 10.43
C LYS A 58 11.39 -8.12 9.37
N VAL A 59 10.67 -7.10 9.84
CA VAL A 59 10.00 -6.07 9.03
C VAL A 59 10.97 -5.32 8.12
N LYS A 60 12.09 -4.80 8.66
CA LYS A 60 13.05 -4.03 7.86
C LYS A 60 13.72 -4.87 6.76
N SER A 61 13.90 -6.15 7.00
CA SER A 61 14.40 -7.08 5.98
C SER A 61 13.37 -7.35 4.88
N LEU A 62 12.09 -7.50 5.25
CA LEU A 62 11.00 -7.67 4.28
C LEU A 62 10.80 -6.40 3.44
N GLU A 63 10.91 -5.23 4.07
CA GLU A 63 10.88 -3.93 3.38
C GLU A 63 11.83 -3.84 2.20
N GLN A 64 13.11 -4.18 2.42
CA GLN A 64 14.13 -4.11 1.39
C GLN A 64 13.83 -5.07 0.23
N GLN A 65 13.20 -6.21 0.51
CA GLN A 65 12.86 -7.21 -0.49
C GLN A 65 11.65 -6.78 -1.33
N PHE A 66 10.62 -6.21 -0.71
CA PHE A 66 9.34 -5.96 -1.38
C PHE A 66 9.13 -4.53 -1.86
N THR A 67 10.02 -3.58 -1.56
CA THR A 67 9.83 -2.16 -1.91
C THR A 67 9.53 -1.95 -3.39
N VAL A 68 10.26 -2.60 -4.29
CA VAL A 68 10.07 -2.43 -5.75
C VAL A 68 8.69 -2.95 -6.19
N ASP A 69 8.31 -4.13 -5.71
CA ASP A 69 7.03 -4.76 -6.06
C ASP A 69 5.85 -3.96 -5.50
N VAL A 70 5.96 -3.46 -4.26
CA VAL A 70 4.96 -2.60 -3.63
C VAL A 70 4.76 -1.31 -4.43
N ILE A 71 5.85 -0.63 -4.82
CA ILE A 71 5.77 0.59 -5.63
C ILE A 71 5.11 0.28 -6.99
N ALA A 72 5.52 -0.79 -7.66
CA ALA A 72 4.95 -1.20 -8.94
C ALA A 72 3.44 -1.47 -8.83
N ALA A 73 3.02 -2.20 -7.79
CA ALA A 73 1.62 -2.50 -7.51
C ALA A 73 0.80 -1.23 -7.26
N ILE A 74 1.31 -0.29 -6.45
CA ILE A 74 0.65 0.99 -6.18
C ILE A 74 0.51 1.82 -7.46
N VAL A 75 1.59 1.95 -8.24
CA VAL A 75 1.56 2.70 -9.51
C VAL A 75 0.53 2.10 -10.46
N ASN A 76 0.40 0.77 -10.50
CA ASN A 76 -0.61 0.11 -11.33
C ASN A 76 -2.03 0.39 -10.81
N GLY A 77 -2.24 0.34 -9.49
CA GLY A 77 -3.50 0.73 -8.84
C GLY A 77 -3.88 2.17 -9.17
N ILE A 78 -2.94 3.12 -9.06
CA ILE A 78 -3.15 4.54 -9.42
C ILE A 78 -3.61 4.65 -10.87
N LYS A 79 -2.98 3.95 -11.82
CA LYS A 79 -3.38 3.98 -13.24
C LYS A 79 -4.82 3.51 -13.43
N ILE A 80 -5.20 2.39 -12.80
CA ILE A 80 -6.54 1.81 -12.90
C ILE A 80 -7.59 2.77 -12.32
N VAL A 81 -7.37 3.27 -11.10
CA VAL A 81 -8.30 4.16 -10.40
C VAL A 81 -8.39 5.52 -11.10
N SER A 82 -7.28 6.03 -11.63
CA SER A 82 -7.29 7.29 -12.41
C SER A 82 -8.15 7.20 -13.67
N ALA A 83 -8.16 6.03 -14.33
CA ALA A 83 -8.92 5.82 -15.55
C ALA A 83 -10.42 5.62 -15.28
N LYS A 84 -10.79 5.02 -14.15
CA LYS A 84 -12.17 4.75 -13.77
C LYS A 84 -12.34 4.85 -12.24
N PRO A 85 -12.45 6.07 -11.69
CA PRO A 85 -12.58 6.22 -10.25
C PRO A 85 -14.00 5.84 -9.80
N HIS A 86 -14.12 5.16 -8.66
CA HIS A 86 -15.42 4.79 -8.09
C HIS A 86 -16.07 5.90 -7.27
N HIS A 87 -15.30 6.93 -6.90
CA HIS A 87 -15.85 8.02 -6.11
C HIS A 87 -17.02 8.71 -6.85
N GLY A 88 -18.13 8.96 -6.13
CA GLY A 88 -19.20 9.79 -6.66
C GLY A 88 -18.62 11.17 -6.94
N LYS A 89 -18.72 11.65 -8.18
CA LYS A 89 -18.16 12.94 -8.65
C LYS A 89 -18.20 13.99 -7.53
N ALA A 90 -17.01 14.51 -7.17
CA ALA A 90 -16.90 15.77 -6.46
C ALA A 90 -17.28 16.93 -7.41
#